data_AF-A0A954VWW4-F1
#
_entry.id   AF-A0A954VWW4-F1
#
_cell.length_a   1.000
_cell.length_b   1.000
_cell.length_c   1.000
_cell.angle_alpha   90.00
_cell.angle_beta   90.00
_cell.angle_gamma   90.00
#
_symmetry.space_group_name_H-M   'P 1'
#
loop_
_entity.id
_entity.type
_entity.pdbx_description
1 polymer ?
#
loop_
_entity_poly.entity_id
_entity_poly.type
_entity_poly.pdbx_seq_one_letter_code
_entity_poly.pdbx_strand_id
1 'polypeptide(L)'
;MFARIWQIRYSILAAALLFTCGVWWGPKIRHILAGEDSPNTVHLAGEADLPKLWADAASSNDAFAVATGPIDQDVEGFYTLDYLTGDLQCAVLNYRTGKFRGLFRTNVIKDLGAGQNPKYLMVTGRISLPRGASPARVAESAVYVLDSNTGNFVVYTLPWRREMASVGAPQAGQLVVLDYGRARESVVVE
;
A
#
# COMPACT_ATOMS: atom_id res chain seq x y z
N MET A 1 -18.38 -58.97 14.18
CA MET A 1 -18.70 -60.20 14.92
C MET A 1 -18.83 -61.34 13.90
N PHE A 2 -17.81 -62.22 13.83
CA PHE A 2 -17.71 -63.48 13.07
C PHE A 2 -17.86 -63.40 11.52
N ALA A 3 -17.14 -64.16 10.68
CA ALA A 3 -15.96 -65.01 10.78
C ALA A 3 -15.61 -65.42 9.35
N ARG A 4 -14.30 -65.52 9.07
CA ARG A 4 -13.58 -66.59 8.34
C ARG A 4 -14.23 -67.11 7.04
N ILE A 5 -13.52 -67.16 5.91
CA ILE A 5 -12.63 -68.28 5.51
C ILE A 5 -11.81 -67.78 4.30
N TRP A 6 -10.51 -67.51 4.45
CA TRP A 6 -9.36 -68.38 4.11
C TRP A 6 -9.36 -68.94 2.67
N GLN A 7 -8.73 -68.22 1.74
CA GLN A 7 -7.71 -68.70 0.80
C GLN A 7 -7.51 -67.64 -0.29
N ILE A 8 -6.49 -66.78 -0.15
CA ILE A 8 -6.01 -65.97 -1.27
C ILE A 8 -4.52 -66.21 -1.45
N ARG A 9 -4.23 -66.56 -2.69
CA ARG A 9 -3.01 -67.03 -3.27
C ARG A 9 -2.06 -65.87 -3.58
N TYR A 10 -0.77 -66.14 -3.35
CA TYR A 10 0.38 -65.79 -4.19
C TYR A 10 0.91 -64.34 -4.11
N SER A 11 2.14 -64.18 -3.60
CA SER A 11 3.41 -64.11 -4.38
C SER A 11 3.59 -62.72 -5.00
N ILE A 12 4.63 -61.96 -4.68
CA ILE A 12 5.91 -61.95 -5.42
C ILE A 12 6.88 -60.92 -4.75
N LEU A 13 8.14 -61.34 -4.56
CA LEU A 13 9.42 -60.57 -4.38
C LEU A 13 9.57 -59.70 -3.09
N ALA A 14 10.24 -60.07 -1.98
CA ALA A 14 11.62 -60.55 -1.72
C ALA A 14 12.72 -59.56 -2.21
N ALA A 15 13.28 -58.70 -1.34
CA ALA A 15 14.51 -58.88 -0.50
C ALA A 15 15.82 -58.65 -1.32
N ALA A 16 16.91 -57.99 -0.89
CA ALA A 16 17.53 -57.67 0.40
C ALA A 16 18.63 -56.58 0.15
N LEU A 17 18.78 -55.54 0.99
CA LEU A 17 19.80 -55.33 2.05
C LEU A 17 21.30 -55.32 1.68
N LEU A 18 21.91 -54.14 1.95
CA LEU A 18 23.22 -53.83 2.56
C LEU A 18 24.54 -54.22 1.86
N PHE A 19 25.42 -53.22 1.69
CA PHE A 19 26.79 -53.29 2.23
C PHE A 19 27.41 -51.88 2.32
N THR A 20 27.65 -51.43 3.54
CA THR A 20 28.48 -50.27 3.88
C THR A 20 29.94 -50.70 3.93
N CYS A 21 30.86 -50.02 3.24
CA CYS A 21 32.27 -50.00 3.61
C CYS A 21 33.01 -48.81 3.00
N GLY A 22 33.64 -48.00 3.86
CA GLY A 22 35.04 -47.60 3.67
C GLY A 22 35.38 -46.48 2.69
N VAL A 23 35.54 -45.28 3.25
CA VAL A 23 36.30 -44.11 2.77
C VAL A 23 37.70 -44.44 2.24
N TRP A 24 38.13 -43.92 1.08
CA TRP A 24 39.53 -43.46 0.86
C TRP A 24 39.77 -42.63 -0.43
N TRP A 25 40.17 -41.35 -0.24
CA TRP A 25 41.20 -40.55 -0.95
C TRP A 25 41.29 -40.45 -2.51
N GLY A 26 41.25 -39.20 -3.03
CA GLY A 26 42.09 -38.76 -4.18
C GLY A 26 41.40 -37.97 -5.31
N PRO A 27 42.08 -37.03 -6.02
CA PRO A 27 41.47 -35.79 -6.53
C PRO A 27 41.14 -35.72 -8.04
N LYS A 28 40.21 -34.81 -8.37
CA LYS A 28 39.98 -34.09 -9.65
C LYS A 28 39.77 -34.89 -10.95
N ILE A 29 38.53 -34.85 -11.48
CA ILE A 29 38.28 -34.62 -12.92
C ILE A 29 37.10 -33.66 -13.06
N ARG A 30 37.40 -32.43 -13.51
CA ARG A 30 36.44 -31.47 -14.05
C ARG A 30 35.94 -32.09 -15.37
N HIS A 31 34.68 -32.48 -15.45
CA HIS A 31 34.02 -32.67 -16.74
C HIS A 31 32.79 -31.77 -16.80
N ILE A 32 32.90 -30.84 -17.73
CA ILE A 32 31.89 -29.88 -18.15
C ILE A 32 30.65 -30.66 -18.60
N LEU A 33 29.54 -30.46 -17.92
CA LEU A 33 28.22 -30.54 -18.54
C LEU A 33 27.63 -29.15 -18.42
N ALA A 34 27.58 -28.50 -19.57
CA ALA A 34 26.92 -27.23 -19.79
C ALA A 34 25.47 -27.34 -19.31
N GLY A 35 25.16 -26.65 -18.21
CA GLY A 35 23.83 -26.08 -18.06
C GLY A 35 23.73 -25.00 -19.11
N GLU A 36 22.80 -25.19 -20.04
CA GLU A 36 22.42 -24.21 -21.05
C GLU A 36 21.83 -22.99 -20.33
N ASP A 37 22.69 -22.05 -19.96
CA ASP A 37 22.29 -20.69 -19.61
C ASP A 37 21.65 -20.10 -20.85
N SER A 38 20.32 -20.03 -20.87
CA SER A 38 19.58 -19.23 -21.85
C SER A 38 20.04 -17.77 -21.70
N PRO A 39 20.76 -17.18 -22.65
CA PRO A 39 21.45 -15.92 -22.43
C PRO A 39 20.54 -14.72 -22.71
N ASN A 40 19.30 -14.73 -22.19
CA ASN A 40 18.31 -13.69 -22.48
C ASN A 40 17.34 -13.35 -21.32
N THR A 41 17.72 -13.55 -20.06
CA THR A 41 17.13 -12.73 -19.00
C THR A 41 17.88 -11.41 -18.95
N VAL A 42 17.37 -10.43 -19.70
CA VAL A 42 17.74 -9.03 -19.51
C VAL A 42 17.44 -8.68 -18.06
N HIS A 43 18.47 -8.63 -17.22
CA HIS A 43 18.39 -7.98 -15.93
C HIS A 43 18.16 -6.50 -16.22
N LEU A 44 16.90 -6.06 -16.18
CA LEU A 44 16.57 -4.65 -16.19
C LEU A 44 17.19 -4.04 -14.94
N ALA A 45 18.28 -3.31 -15.15
CA ALA A 45 18.92 -2.51 -14.13
C ALA A 45 17.90 -1.53 -13.54
N GLY A 46 17.74 -1.58 -12.21
CA GLY A 46 17.19 -0.48 -11.42
C GLY A 46 15.66 -0.37 -11.42
N GLU A 47 14.98 -1.27 -10.72
CA GLU A 47 13.88 -0.80 -9.87
C GLU A 47 14.56 0.04 -8.78
N ALA A 48 14.60 1.36 -8.96
CA ALA A 48 15.12 2.26 -7.95
C ALA A 48 14.41 1.94 -6.63
N ASP A 49 15.12 2.01 -5.51
CA ASP A 49 14.53 1.99 -4.18
C ASP A 49 13.66 3.25 -4.04
N LEU A 50 12.48 3.21 -4.66
CA LEU A 50 11.51 4.27 -4.64
C LEU A 50 11.05 4.39 -3.18
N PRO A 51 10.91 5.62 -2.64
CA PRO A 51 10.41 5.79 -1.29
C PRO A 51 9.08 5.06 -1.17
N LYS A 52 9.00 4.13 -0.21
CA LYS A 52 7.78 3.36 0.06
C LYS A 52 6.64 4.33 0.34
N LEU A 53 5.71 4.43 -0.60
CA LEU A 53 4.48 5.18 -0.43
C LEU A 53 3.50 4.30 0.35
N TRP A 54 3.16 4.71 1.57
CA TRP A 54 2.22 4.00 2.44
C TRP A 54 0.77 4.37 2.11
N ALA A 55 0.30 3.98 0.92
CA ALA A 55 -1.14 3.86 0.70
C ALA A 55 -1.57 2.44 1.11
N ASP A 56 -2.64 2.31 1.90
CA ASP A 56 -3.16 0.98 2.26
C ASP A 56 -3.75 0.31 1.00
N ALA A 57 -4.50 1.09 0.21
CA ALA A 57 -4.75 0.83 -1.19
C ALA A 57 -4.90 2.15 -1.97
N ALA A 58 -4.49 2.18 -3.24
CA ALA A 58 -4.73 3.30 -4.14
C ALA A 58 -4.99 2.79 -5.57
N SER A 59 -5.82 3.52 -6.32
CA SER A 59 -6.11 3.24 -7.73
C SER A 59 -6.56 4.53 -8.42
N SER A 60 -6.40 4.61 -9.73
CA SER A 60 -6.81 5.77 -10.51
C SER A 60 -7.23 5.38 -11.92
N ASN A 61 -8.07 6.22 -12.53
CA ASN A 61 -8.38 6.20 -13.96
C ASN A 61 -8.35 7.64 -14.51
N ASP A 62 -8.88 7.85 -15.71
CA ASP A 62 -8.85 9.16 -16.38
C ASP A 62 -9.76 10.23 -15.74
N ALA A 63 -10.67 9.83 -14.85
CA ALA A 63 -11.63 10.74 -14.22
C ALA A 63 -11.39 10.93 -12.72
N PHE A 64 -10.97 9.88 -12.03
CA PHE A 64 -10.84 9.85 -10.58
C PHE A 64 -9.56 9.17 -10.12
N ALA A 65 -9.01 9.66 -9.01
CA ALA A 65 -8.13 8.88 -8.13
C ALA A 65 -8.87 8.51 -6.85
N VAL A 66 -8.54 7.33 -6.32
CA VAL A 66 -9.01 6.86 -5.03
C VAL A 66 -7.85 6.31 -4.20
N ALA A 67 -7.91 6.53 -2.89
CA ALA A 67 -6.95 5.97 -1.94
C ALA A 67 -7.61 5.72 -0.59
N THR A 68 -7.06 4.80 0.20
CA THR A 68 -7.47 4.58 1.58
C THR A 68 -6.35 4.94 2.57
N GLY A 69 -6.73 5.40 3.75
CA GLY A 69 -5.78 5.76 4.81
C GLY A 69 -6.37 5.65 6.21
N PRO A 70 -5.58 5.24 7.22
CA PRO A 70 -6.07 5.08 8.58
C PRO A 70 -6.35 6.44 9.25
N ILE A 71 -7.58 6.71 9.65
CA ILE A 71 -7.95 7.97 10.33
C ILE A 71 -7.66 7.87 11.83
N ASP A 72 -8.01 6.74 12.42
CA ASP A 72 -7.92 6.43 13.84
C ASP A 72 -7.99 4.91 14.05
N GLN A 73 -7.96 4.46 15.30
CA GLN A 73 -8.31 3.09 15.66
C GLN A 73 -9.74 2.77 15.22
N ASP A 74 -9.90 1.69 14.46
CA ASP A 74 -11.17 1.20 13.89
C ASP A 74 -11.85 2.13 12.84
N VAL A 75 -11.10 3.09 12.28
CA VAL A 75 -11.66 4.08 11.34
C VAL A 75 -10.74 4.30 10.15
N GLU A 76 -11.31 4.23 8.95
CA GLU A 76 -10.60 4.39 7.68
C GLU A 76 -11.18 5.55 6.86
N GLY A 77 -10.30 6.25 6.15
CA GLY A 77 -10.65 7.29 5.21
C GLY A 77 -10.64 6.72 3.81
N PHE A 78 -11.74 6.90 3.09
CA PHE A 78 -11.83 6.66 1.66
C PHE A 78 -11.73 8.01 0.95
N TYR A 79 -10.59 8.24 0.31
CA TYR A 79 -10.27 9.46 -0.40
C TYR A 79 -10.66 9.34 -1.86
N THR A 80 -11.33 10.36 -2.39
CA THR A 80 -11.69 10.47 -3.80
C THR A 80 -11.27 11.83 -4.32
N LEU A 81 -10.57 11.87 -5.44
CA LEU A 81 -10.21 13.08 -6.15
C LEU A 81 -10.84 13.07 -7.54
N ASP A 82 -11.67 14.07 -7.83
CA ASP A 82 -12.20 14.34 -9.17
C ASP A 82 -11.20 15.19 -9.96
N TYR A 83 -10.75 14.71 -11.11
CA TYR A 83 -9.77 15.42 -11.93
C TYR A 83 -10.34 16.61 -12.69
N LEU A 84 -11.64 16.60 -12.99
CA LEU A 84 -12.31 17.66 -13.73
C LEU A 84 -12.51 18.89 -12.84
N THR A 85 -12.99 18.68 -11.62
CA THR A 85 -13.28 19.79 -10.68
C THR A 85 -12.14 20.07 -9.73
N GLY A 86 -11.22 19.12 -9.52
CA GLY A 86 -10.22 19.18 -8.46
C GLY A 86 -10.81 18.94 -7.06
N ASP A 87 -12.04 18.45 -6.95
CA ASP A 87 -12.66 18.19 -5.66
C ASP A 87 -12.05 16.95 -5.01
N LEU A 88 -11.39 17.17 -3.88
CA LEU A 88 -10.86 16.13 -3.01
C LEU A 88 -11.81 15.93 -1.84
N GLN A 89 -12.24 14.69 -1.63
CA GLN A 89 -13.12 14.31 -0.53
C GLN A 89 -12.54 13.13 0.24
N CYS A 90 -12.82 13.09 1.54
CA CYS A 90 -12.55 11.96 2.41
C CYS A 90 -13.84 11.53 3.10
N ALA A 91 -14.38 10.39 2.70
CA ALA A 91 -15.48 9.73 3.39
C ALA A 91 -14.91 8.81 4.47
N VAL A 92 -15.27 9.04 5.73
CA VAL A 92 -14.70 8.32 6.87
C VAL A 92 -15.59 7.15 7.25
N LEU A 93 -15.11 5.93 7.01
CA LEU A 93 -15.76 4.67 7.33
C LEU A 93 -15.37 4.21 8.73
N ASN A 94 -16.38 3.90 9.54
CA ASN A 94 -16.18 3.28 10.84
C ASN A 94 -16.35 1.75 10.71
N TYR A 95 -15.30 0.97 10.96
CA TYR A 95 -15.33 -0.50 10.78
C TYR A 95 -16.30 -1.20 11.71
N ARG A 96 -16.48 -0.68 12.93
CA ARG A 96 -17.40 -1.26 13.91
C ARG A 96 -18.85 -1.19 13.46
N THR A 97 -19.24 -0.12 12.79
CA THR A 97 -20.63 0.11 12.35
C THR A 97 -20.85 -0.15 10.86
N GLY A 98 -19.78 -0.25 10.06
CA GLY A 98 -19.85 -0.40 8.60
C GLY A 98 -20.51 0.78 7.89
N LYS A 99 -20.50 1.97 8.50
CA LYS A 99 -21.15 3.18 7.97
C LYS A 99 -20.15 4.32 7.83
N PHE A 100 -20.34 5.12 6.79
CA PHE A 100 -19.67 6.41 6.68
C PHE A 100 -20.23 7.36 7.73
N ARG A 101 -19.34 7.88 8.57
CA ARG A 101 -19.68 8.81 9.66
C ARG A 101 -18.83 10.08 9.63
N GLY A 102 -18.02 10.26 8.59
CA GLY A 102 -17.37 11.54 8.39
C GLY A 102 -17.24 11.90 6.93
N LEU A 103 -17.16 13.21 6.67
CA LEU A 103 -17.09 13.74 5.32
C LEU A 103 -16.33 15.07 5.30
N PHE A 104 -15.12 15.02 4.77
CA PHE A 104 -14.23 16.17 4.69
C PHE A 104 -13.92 16.49 3.25
N ARG A 105 -13.88 17.77 2.89
CA ARG A 105 -13.70 18.19 1.50
C ARG A 105 -12.75 19.37 1.36
N THR A 106 -12.08 19.43 0.23
CA THR A 106 -11.39 20.63 -0.26
C THR A 106 -11.36 20.59 -1.78
N ASN A 107 -10.96 21.70 -2.40
CA ASN A 107 -10.66 21.73 -3.81
C ASN A 107 -9.15 21.94 -3.97
N VAL A 108 -8.47 21.05 -4.69
CA VAL A 108 -7.00 21.07 -4.80
C VAL A 108 -6.50 22.17 -5.72
N ILE A 109 -7.34 22.68 -6.63
CA ILE A 109 -6.99 23.77 -7.55
C ILE A 109 -6.63 25.04 -6.77
N LYS A 110 -7.28 25.27 -5.62
CA LYS A 110 -7.02 26.45 -4.79
C LYS A 110 -5.57 26.50 -4.27
N ASP A 111 -4.96 25.33 -4.05
CA ASP A 111 -3.62 25.19 -3.46
C ASP A 111 -2.56 24.85 -4.51
N LEU A 112 -2.92 24.11 -5.56
CA LEU A 112 -2.02 23.72 -6.66
C LEU A 112 -1.97 24.73 -7.81
N GLY A 113 -2.99 25.58 -7.92
CA GLY A 113 -3.23 26.50 -9.03
C GLY A 113 -4.07 25.91 -10.15
N ALA A 114 -4.73 26.78 -10.93
CA ALA A 114 -5.52 26.40 -12.09
C ALA A 114 -4.61 26.15 -13.31
N GLY A 115 -4.15 24.92 -13.46
CA GLY A 115 -3.44 24.47 -14.67
C GLY A 115 -4.40 24.17 -15.83
N GLN A 116 -3.92 24.30 -17.07
CA GLN A 116 -4.65 23.75 -18.21
C GLN A 116 -4.51 22.23 -18.21
N ASN A 117 -5.64 21.51 -18.16
CA ASN A 117 -5.69 20.04 -18.18
C ASN A 117 -4.80 19.37 -17.11
N PRO A 118 -5.08 19.62 -15.81
CA PRO A 118 -4.23 19.12 -14.73
C PRO A 118 -4.18 17.59 -14.72
N LYS A 119 -3.01 17.04 -14.37
CA LYS A 119 -2.80 15.59 -14.27
C LYS A 119 -2.43 15.22 -12.85
N TYR A 120 -3.44 14.94 -12.04
CA TYR A 120 -3.21 14.67 -10.63
C TYR A 120 -2.68 13.27 -10.38
N LEU A 121 -1.77 13.16 -9.43
CA LEU A 121 -1.39 11.93 -8.74
C LEU A 121 -1.80 12.08 -7.28
N MET A 122 -2.38 11.02 -6.72
CA MET A 122 -2.83 11.01 -5.33
C MET A 122 -2.38 9.75 -4.63
N VAL A 123 -1.86 9.92 -3.42
CA VAL A 123 -1.50 8.83 -2.51
C VAL A 123 -1.81 9.24 -1.07
N THR A 124 -2.00 8.26 -0.21
CA THR A 124 -2.12 8.46 1.23
C THR A 124 -0.83 8.08 1.93
N GLY A 125 -0.66 8.57 3.15
CA GLY A 125 0.42 8.20 4.06
C GLY A 125 -0.04 8.28 5.51
N ARG A 126 0.66 7.55 6.38
CA ARG A 126 0.40 7.62 7.83
C ARG A 126 1.22 8.75 8.44
N ILE A 127 0.57 9.58 9.24
CA ILE A 127 1.22 10.69 9.96
C ILE A 127 0.95 10.58 11.46
N SER A 128 1.89 11.08 12.26
CA SER A 128 1.72 11.25 13.70
C SER A 128 2.28 12.61 14.09
N LEU A 129 1.39 13.59 14.24
CA LEU A 129 1.79 14.94 14.63
C LEU A 129 1.88 15.05 16.16
N PRO A 130 2.98 15.63 16.72
CA PRO A 130 3.11 15.82 18.16
C PRO A 130 1.94 16.62 18.74
N ARG A 131 1.52 16.25 19.96
CA ARG A 131 0.47 16.95 20.69
C ARG A 131 0.93 18.39 20.99
N GLY A 132 0.33 19.37 20.33
CA GLY A 132 0.66 20.80 20.49
C GLY A 132 0.97 21.53 19.17
N ALA A 133 1.32 20.81 18.10
CA ALA A 133 1.59 21.40 16.78
C ALA A 133 0.31 21.82 16.03
N SER A 134 -0.86 21.30 16.43
CA SER A 134 -2.16 21.71 15.89
C SER A 134 -3.19 21.82 17.03
N PRO A 135 -3.98 22.92 17.11
CA PRO A 135 -5.05 23.07 18.09
C PRO A 135 -6.22 22.09 17.84
N ALA A 136 -6.30 21.47 16.67
CA ALA A 136 -7.24 20.39 16.38
C ALA A 136 -6.51 19.04 16.43
N ARG A 137 -7.08 18.04 17.11
CA ARG A 137 -6.64 16.66 16.92
C ARG A 137 -6.83 16.31 15.44
N VAL A 138 -5.74 16.02 14.75
CA VAL A 138 -5.74 15.61 13.34
C VAL A 138 -5.84 14.09 13.24
N ALA A 139 -6.27 13.61 12.08
CA ALA A 139 -6.25 12.18 11.74
C ALA A 139 -4.81 11.63 11.71
N GLU A 140 -4.69 10.30 11.85
CA GLU A 140 -3.43 9.57 11.65
C GLU A 140 -3.08 9.36 10.16
N SER A 141 -3.75 10.06 9.25
CA SER A 141 -3.53 9.99 7.81
C SER A 141 -3.38 11.38 7.18
N ALA A 142 -2.48 11.44 6.20
CA ALA A 142 -2.36 12.50 5.23
C ALA A 142 -2.69 11.98 3.83
N VAL A 143 -3.17 12.88 2.98
CA VAL A 143 -3.31 12.67 1.54
C VAL A 143 -2.44 13.67 0.80
N TYR A 144 -1.58 13.14 -0.07
CA TYR A 144 -0.65 13.88 -0.90
C TYR A 144 -1.26 13.97 -2.29
N VAL A 145 -1.36 15.18 -2.82
CA VAL A 145 -1.83 15.43 -4.19
C VAL A 145 -0.78 16.22 -4.93
N LEU A 146 -0.38 15.72 -6.10
CA LEU A 146 0.60 16.34 -6.97
C LEU A 146 -0.02 16.57 -8.33
N ASP A 147 0.16 17.76 -8.91
CA ASP A 147 -0.08 17.99 -10.34
C ASP A 147 1.19 17.64 -11.12
N SER A 148 1.11 16.61 -11.95
CA SER A 148 2.23 16.07 -12.73
C SER A 148 2.73 17.02 -13.81
N ASN A 149 1.88 17.96 -14.25
CA ASN A 149 2.24 18.93 -15.27
C ASN A 149 3.19 19.98 -14.69
N THR A 150 2.83 20.57 -13.55
CA THR A 150 3.60 21.65 -12.90
C THR A 150 4.64 21.12 -11.92
N GLY A 151 4.42 19.93 -11.36
CA GLY A 151 5.19 19.39 -10.24
C GLY A 151 4.81 20.02 -8.89
N ASN A 152 3.80 20.89 -8.83
CA ASN A 152 3.28 21.41 -7.56
C ASN A 152 2.62 20.26 -6.77
N PHE A 153 2.83 20.21 -5.47
CA PHE A 153 2.14 19.28 -4.59
C PHE A 153 1.66 19.94 -3.31
N VAL A 154 0.65 19.34 -2.71
CA VAL A 154 0.04 19.76 -1.45
C VAL A 154 -0.30 18.52 -0.63
N VAL A 155 -0.17 18.64 0.68
CA VAL A 155 -0.46 17.58 1.64
C VAL A 155 -1.60 18.06 2.53
N TYR A 156 -2.65 17.24 2.63
CA TYR A 156 -3.78 17.52 3.51
C TYR A 156 -3.91 16.47 4.61
N THR A 157 -4.50 16.88 5.72
CA THR A 157 -5.09 16.00 6.72
C THR A 157 -6.53 16.43 7.00
N LEU A 158 -7.20 15.77 7.94
CA LEU A 158 -8.53 16.17 8.41
C LEU A 158 -8.56 16.33 9.94
N PRO A 159 -9.35 17.29 10.46
CA PRO A 159 -9.60 17.40 11.88
C PRO A 159 -10.50 16.24 12.33
N TRP A 160 -10.02 15.43 13.28
CA TRP A 160 -10.71 14.24 13.75
C TRP A 160 -10.90 14.26 15.27
N ARG A 161 -12.15 14.28 15.72
CA ARG A 161 -12.49 14.25 17.15
C ARG A 161 -12.88 12.84 17.56
N ARG A 162 -11.96 12.11 18.18
CA ARG A 162 -12.19 10.73 18.64
C ARG A 162 -13.36 10.60 19.59
N GLU A 163 -13.63 11.64 20.39
CA GLU A 163 -14.73 11.67 21.36
C GLU A 163 -16.10 11.67 20.67
N MET A 164 -16.20 12.35 19.52
CA MET A 164 -17.41 12.31 18.71
C MET A 164 -17.54 10.97 17.96
N ALA A 165 -16.42 10.44 17.47
CA ALA A 165 -16.39 9.13 16.83
C ALA A 165 -16.81 7.99 17.78
N SER A 166 -16.39 8.04 19.05
CA SER A 166 -16.71 7.00 20.04
C SER A 166 -18.19 6.91 20.37
N VAL A 167 -18.92 8.03 20.30
CA VAL A 167 -20.39 8.05 20.45
C VAL A 167 -21.12 7.90 19.10
N GLY A 168 -20.37 7.70 18.02
CA GLY A 168 -20.91 7.56 16.67
C GLY A 168 -21.47 8.84 16.06
N ALA A 169 -21.16 10.01 16.62
CA ALA A 169 -21.62 11.27 16.06
C ALA A 169 -20.93 11.55 14.71
N PRO A 170 -21.68 12.01 13.68
CA PRO A 170 -21.10 12.31 12.39
C PRO A 170 -20.18 13.55 12.47
N GLN A 171 -19.12 13.57 11.66
CA GLN A 171 -18.16 14.69 11.59
C GLN A 171 -18.02 15.18 10.16
N ALA A 172 -18.15 16.48 9.93
CA ALA A 172 -17.94 17.05 8.60
C ALA A 172 -17.14 18.34 8.70
N GLY A 173 -16.39 18.66 7.65
CA GLY A 173 -15.57 19.87 7.62
C GLY A 173 -14.72 19.96 6.38
N GLN A 174 -13.69 20.80 6.45
CA GLN A 174 -12.71 20.92 5.39
C GLN A 174 -11.49 20.05 5.68
N LEU A 175 -10.86 19.58 4.60
CA LEU A 175 -9.48 19.09 4.68
C LEU A 175 -8.56 20.29 4.96
N VAL A 176 -7.57 20.07 5.82
CA VAL A 176 -6.63 21.10 6.29
C VAL A 176 -5.29 20.84 5.64
N VAL A 177 -4.69 21.88 5.06
CA VAL A 177 -3.36 21.83 4.49
C VAL A 177 -2.34 21.64 5.61
N LEU A 178 -1.46 20.66 5.45
CA LEU A 178 -0.29 20.46 6.30
C LEU A 178 0.92 21.20 5.73
N ASP A 179 1.18 21.03 4.44
CA ASP A 179 2.29 21.66 3.74
C ASP A 179 2.08 21.61 2.22
N TYR A 180 2.90 22.36 1.46
CA TYR A 180 2.92 22.39 0.00
C TYR A 180 4.34 22.59 -0.53
N GLY A 181 4.57 22.23 -1.79
CA GLY A 181 5.88 22.37 -2.40
C GLY A 181 5.90 22.07 -3.89
N ARG A 182 7.12 21.91 -4.43
CA ARG A 182 7.37 21.59 -5.83
C ARG A 182 8.33 20.42 -5.94
N ALA A 183 7.92 19.35 -6.61
CA ALA A 183 8.67 18.09 -6.69
C ALA A 183 10.03 18.19 -7.40
N ARG A 184 10.24 19.24 -8.21
CA ARG A 184 11.49 19.47 -8.96
C ARG A 184 12.44 20.45 -8.27
N GLU A 185 12.02 21.04 -7.17
CA GLU A 185 12.83 21.89 -6.32
C GLU A 185 13.13 21.09 -5.05
N SER A 186 14.36 21.15 -4.52
CA SER A 186 14.66 20.48 -3.25
C SER A 186 13.87 21.17 -2.14
N VAL A 187 12.72 20.60 -1.78
CA VAL A 187 11.92 21.10 -0.67
C VAL A 187 12.71 20.84 0.61
N VAL A 188 13.30 21.91 1.15
CA VAL A 188 13.78 22.00 2.52
C VAL A 188 13.24 23.31 3.04
N VAL A 189 12.28 23.23 3.95
CA VAL A 189 11.87 24.39 4.74
C VAL A 189 11.76 23.93 6.19
N GLU A 190 12.47 24.71 7.03
CA GLU A 190 12.89 24.57 8.43
C GLU A 190 12.09 23.69 9.41
#